data_AF-A0A812U569-F1
#
_entry.id   AF-A0A812U569-F1
#
_cell.length_a   1.000
_cell.length_b   1.000
_cell.length_c   1.000
_cell.angle_alpha   90.00
_cell.angle_beta   90.00
_cell.angle_gamma   90.00
#
_symmetry.space_group_name_H-M   'P 1'
#
loop_
_entity.id
_entity.type
_entity.pdbx_description
1 polymer ?
#
loop_
_entity_poly.entity_id
_entity_poly.type
_entity_poly.pdbx_seq_one_letter_code
_entity_poly.pdbx_strand_id
1 'polypeptide(L)'
;MPILRVRPRPRVSLTGDDVTSLRAVVRRNVIKTVCRVGLWSLFTALGAYWFFPTLQRLWWVLLTGSTEMGALSDVTQGYVGNVLALMSVLFSILAGNSYTSLYSQNEAIFCALFAEVSEAKALMEQIALVCSGRPFYRSALENIRRYVESDLRRLERPPSILCACKPRDDPLESILYLTSVGVPSAVYETVRSLRQRRGDRLGAVQRKLPPVQMALLYVLAGLNLVSLLLLALGKSTDAEYRLCRALFAMMAGGLMMTMRVIHELWTPAGGAYNVDGVLRVMIRGLEDELDQRLKGKTFSDTRLPPPPPSFQRPTTADAATTAARRS
;
A
#
# COMPACT_ATOMS: atom_id res chain seq x y z
N MET A 1 42.06 6.03 4.91
CA MET A 1 40.62 5.75 4.66
C MET A 1 39.84 6.11 5.91
N PRO A 2 39.06 7.20 5.94
CA PRO A 2 38.26 7.54 7.11
C PRO A 2 36.94 6.75 7.09
N ILE A 3 36.64 6.11 8.22
CA ILE A 3 35.44 5.32 8.47
C ILE A 3 34.25 6.29 8.54
N LEU A 4 33.37 6.23 7.52
CA LEU A 4 32.09 6.92 7.50
C LEU A 4 31.22 6.41 8.67
N ARG A 5 31.14 7.22 9.74
CA ARG A 5 30.17 7.03 10.82
C ARG A 5 28.76 7.17 10.23
N VAL A 6 28.10 6.05 10.02
CA VAL A 6 26.65 5.99 9.75
C VAL A 6 25.93 6.62 10.94
N ARG A 7 25.41 7.84 10.77
CA ARG A 7 24.55 8.47 11.79
C ARG A 7 23.28 7.61 11.96
N PRO A 8 22.83 7.34 13.19
CA PRO A 8 21.57 6.67 13.41
C PRO A 8 20.43 7.52 12.81
N ARG A 9 19.56 6.87 12.02
CA ARG A 9 18.39 7.50 11.41
C ARG A 9 17.49 8.13 12.48
N PRO A 10 16.90 9.31 12.23
CA PRO A 10 15.98 9.91 13.17
C PRO A 10 14.77 9.00 13.41
N ARG A 11 14.50 8.67 14.68
CA ARG A 11 13.24 8.03 15.07
C ARG A 11 12.12 9.04 14.84
N VAL A 12 11.22 8.74 13.92
CA VAL A 12 9.94 9.45 13.81
C VAL A 12 9.15 9.16 15.08
N SER A 13 9.19 10.08 16.06
CA SER A 13 8.34 10.00 17.24
C SER A 13 6.95 10.48 16.86
N LEU A 14 6.05 9.56 16.55
CA LEU A 14 4.62 9.86 16.48
C LEU A 14 4.18 10.37 17.87
N THR A 15 3.58 11.55 17.95
CA THR A 15 2.97 12.06 19.19
C THR A 15 1.82 11.13 19.60
N GLY A 16 1.44 11.13 20.88
CA GLY A 16 0.35 10.28 21.38
C GLY A 16 -0.97 10.48 20.61
N ASP A 17 -1.21 11.71 20.13
CA ASP A 17 -2.39 12.08 19.34
C ASP A 17 -2.34 11.55 17.90
N ASP A 18 -1.15 11.40 17.32
CA ASP A 18 -0.97 10.79 15.99
C ASP A 18 -1.24 9.29 16.03
N VAL A 19 -0.86 8.61 17.12
CA VAL A 19 -1.10 7.17 17.28
C VAL A 19 -2.59 6.88 17.47
N THR A 20 -3.30 7.70 18.24
CA THR A 20 -4.76 7.53 18.45
C THR A 20 -5.55 7.83 17.19
N SER A 21 -5.18 8.88 16.45
CA SER A 21 -5.80 9.20 15.15
C SER A 21 -5.52 8.13 14.09
N LEU A 22 -4.30 7.58 14.03
CA LEU A 22 -3.95 6.47 13.15
C LEU A 22 -4.80 5.23 13.46
N ARG A 23 -4.92 4.84 14.73
CA ARG A 23 -5.77 3.70 15.14
C ARG A 23 -7.23 3.93 14.75
N ALA A 24 -7.76 5.15 14.91
CA ALA A 24 -9.12 5.48 14.53
C ALA A 24 -9.34 5.40 13.01
N VAL A 25 -8.39 5.90 12.21
CA VAL A 25 -8.43 5.83 10.74
C VAL A 25 -8.35 4.38 10.26
N VAL A 26 -7.41 3.59 10.80
CA VAL A 26 -7.28 2.17 10.47
C VAL A 26 -8.56 1.42 10.83
N ARG A 27 -9.09 1.61 12.04
CA ARG A 27 -10.33 0.96 12.48
C ARG A 27 -11.51 1.32 11.58
N ARG A 28 -11.65 2.59 11.20
CA ARG A 28 -12.71 3.03 10.26
C ARG A 28 -12.56 2.37 8.89
N ASN A 29 -11.35 2.29 8.36
CA ASN A 29 -11.10 1.67 7.06
C ASN A 29 -11.33 0.15 7.09
N VAL A 30 -10.91 -0.53 8.16
CA VAL A 30 -11.17 -1.95 8.39
C VAL A 30 -12.67 -2.20 8.45
N ILE A 31 -13.42 -1.47 9.28
CA ILE A 31 -14.88 -1.62 9.38
C ILE A 31 -15.57 -1.38 8.04
N LYS A 32 -15.20 -0.30 7.32
CA LYS A 32 -15.78 0.02 6.02
C LYS A 32 -15.53 -1.10 5.00
N THR A 33 -14.39 -1.76 5.08
CA THR A 33 -13.99 -2.82 4.16
C THR A 33 -14.62 -4.15 4.51
N VAL A 34 -14.58 -4.55 5.79
CA VAL A 34 -15.30 -5.74 6.27
C VAL A 34 -16.78 -5.63 5.98
N CYS A 35 -17.38 -4.44 6.20
CA CYS A 35 -18.78 -4.21 5.86
C CYS A 35 -18.99 -4.29 4.34
N ARG A 36 -18.14 -3.68 3.52
CA ARG A 36 -18.26 -3.76 2.05
C ARG A 36 -18.15 -5.21 1.56
N VAL A 37 -17.07 -5.92 1.91
CA VAL A 37 -16.81 -7.29 1.47
C VAL A 37 -17.87 -8.25 2.01
N GLY A 38 -18.12 -8.20 3.33
CA GLY A 38 -19.04 -9.10 4.01
C GLY A 38 -20.50 -8.88 3.63
N LEU A 39 -20.93 -7.63 3.42
CA LEU A 39 -22.30 -7.34 3.00
C LEU A 39 -22.55 -7.83 1.57
N TRP A 40 -21.61 -7.63 0.65
CA TRP A 40 -21.75 -8.12 -0.73
C TRP A 40 -21.71 -9.64 -0.80
N SER A 41 -20.87 -10.31 -0.01
CA SER A 41 -20.85 -11.78 0.03
C SER A 41 -22.14 -12.34 0.62
N LEU A 42 -22.68 -11.72 1.67
CA LEU A 42 -23.95 -12.11 2.27
C LEU A 42 -25.13 -11.89 1.31
N PHE A 43 -25.17 -10.75 0.62
CA PHE A 43 -26.18 -10.49 -0.40
C PHE A 43 -26.10 -11.49 -1.54
N THR A 44 -24.88 -11.86 -1.96
CA THR A 44 -24.70 -12.89 -3.00
C THR A 44 -25.10 -14.27 -2.50
N ALA A 45 -24.80 -14.64 -1.26
CA ALA A 45 -25.21 -15.91 -0.67
C ALA A 45 -26.74 -16.01 -0.57
N LEU A 46 -27.40 -14.97 -0.08
CA LEU A 46 -28.87 -14.89 -0.03
C LEU A 46 -29.47 -14.92 -1.42
N GLY A 47 -28.95 -14.12 -2.36
CA GLY A 47 -29.37 -14.14 -3.76
C GLY A 47 -29.23 -15.53 -4.36
N ALA A 48 -28.08 -16.17 -4.19
CA ALA A 48 -27.82 -17.53 -4.65
C ALA A 48 -28.81 -18.54 -4.05
N TYR A 49 -29.13 -18.43 -2.75
CA TYR A 49 -30.17 -19.24 -2.13
C TYR A 49 -31.52 -19.04 -2.82
N TRP A 50 -31.95 -17.81 -3.06
CA TRP A 50 -33.24 -17.52 -3.70
C TRP A 50 -33.32 -17.93 -5.17
N PHE A 51 -32.25 -17.70 -5.94
CA PHE A 51 -32.18 -18.01 -7.37
C PHE A 51 -31.79 -19.47 -7.68
N PHE A 52 -31.37 -20.25 -6.69
CA PHE A 52 -31.04 -21.66 -6.88
C PHE A 52 -32.06 -22.48 -7.68
N PRO A 53 -33.37 -22.49 -7.34
CA PRO A 53 -34.37 -23.28 -8.09
C PRO A 53 -34.53 -22.85 -9.55
N THR A 54 -34.42 -21.55 -9.84
CA THR A 54 -34.56 -21.04 -11.20
C THR A 54 -33.31 -21.33 -12.02
N LEU A 55 -32.13 -21.19 -11.43
CA LEU A 55 -30.85 -21.55 -12.06
C LEU A 55 -30.77 -23.04 -12.37
N GLN A 56 -31.23 -23.90 -11.47
CA GLN A 56 -31.25 -25.34 -11.69
C GLN A 56 -32.18 -25.74 -12.83
N ARG A 57 -33.38 -25.14 -12.90
CA ARG A 57 -34.32 -25.35 -14.03
C ARG A 57 -33.72 -24.88 -15.35
N LEU A 58 -33.13 -23.69 -15.36
CA LEU A 58 -32.51 -23.13 -16.56
C LEU A 58 -31.37 -24.03 -17.07
N TRP A 59 -30.51 -24.48 -16.17
CA TRP A 59 -29.42 -25.40 -16.50
C TRP A 59 -29.91 -26.73 -17.04
N TRP A 60 -30.94 -27.30 -16.41
CA TRP A 60 -31.55 -28.54 -16.89
C TRP A 60 -32.06 -28.41 -18.32
N VAL A 61 -32.88 -27.38 -18.59
CA VAL A 61 -33.41 -27.09 -19.93
C VAL A 61 -32.29 -26.91 -20.95
N LEU A 62 -31.18 -26.26 -20.57
CA LEU A 62 -30.03 -26.05 -21.44
C LEU A 62 -29.28 -27.35 -21.77
N LEU A 63 -29.26 -28.32 -20.84
CA LEU A 63 -28.51 -29.57 -20.99
C LEU A 63 -29.32 -30.68 -21.69
N THR A 64 -30.59 -30.84 -21.32
CA THR A 64 -31.43 -31.95 -21.81
C THR A 64 -32.43 -31.52 -22.88
N GLY A 65 -32.65 -30.22 -23.06
CA GLY A 65 -33.73 -29.70 -23.91
C GLY A 65 -35.12 -29.99 -23.37
N SER A 66 -35.25 -30.57 -22.18
CA SER A 66 -36.53 -30.99 -21.58
C SER A 66 -36.92 -30.14 -20.38
N THR A 67 -38.21 -29.95 -20.18
CA THR A 67 -38.76 -29.25 -19.00
C THR A 67 -39.00 -30.18 -17.81
N GLU A 68 -39.02 -31.49 -18.04
CA GLU A 68 -39.18 -32.51 -17.00
C GLU A 68 -37.84 -32.77 -16.32
N MET A 69 -37.75 -32.46 -15.01
CA MET A 69 -36.56 -32.76 -14.22
C MET A 69 -36.41 -34.27 -14.04
N GLY A 70 -35.34 -34.82 -14.60
CA GLY A 70 -34.88 -36.18 -14.37
C GLY A 70 -33.63 -36.22 -13.47
N ALA A 71 -33.28 -37.42 -13.03
CA ALA A 71 -31.99 -37.65 -12.40
C ALA A 71 -30.92 -37.95 -13.46
N LEU A 72 -29.73 -37.40 -13.28
CA LEU A 72 -28.54 -37.85 -14.01
C LEU A 72 -28.17 -39.27 -13.54
N SER A 73 -27.51 -40.05 -14.40
CA SER A 73 -27.01 -41.37 -13.99
C SER A 73 -25.99 -41.24 -12.85
N ASP A 74 -25.96 -42.22 -11.94
CA ASP A 74 -25.03 -42.25 -10.79
C ASP A 74 -23.57 -42.12 -11.23
N VAL A 75 -23.23 -42.73 -12.38
CA VAL A 75 -21.90 -42.65 -12.98
C VAL A 75 -21.56 -41.20 -13.38
N THR A 76 -22.50 -40.50 -14.03
CA THR A 76 -22.32 -39.09 -14.40
C THR A 76 -22.18 -38.18 -13.18
N GLN A 77 -22.95 -38.43 -12.12
CA GLN A 77 -22.83 -37.67 -10.87
C GLN A 77 -21.46 -37.87 -10.21
N GLY A 78 -20.92 -39.09 -10.22
CA GLY A 78 -19.57 -39.38 -9.75
C GLY A 78 -18.49 -38.61 -10.51
N TYR A 79 -18.59 -38.54 -11.85
CA TYR A 79 -17.66 -37.74 -12.66
C TYR A 79 -17.75 -36.25 -12.36
N VAL A 80 -18.96 -35.69 -12.22
CA VAL A 80 -19.16 -34.27 -11.86
C VAL A 80 -18.56 -33.97 -10.49
N GLY A 81 -18.71 -34.88 -9.51
CA GLY A 81 -18.11 -34.75 -8.19
C GLY A 81 -16.57 -34.70 -8.23
N ASN A 82 -15.94 -35.57 -9.02
CA ASN A 82 -14.49 -35.58 -9.21
C ASN A 82 -13.98 -34.30 -9.89
N VAL A 83 -14.70 -33.82 -10.91
CA VAL A 83 -14.36 -32.55 -11.59
C VAL A 83 -14.51 -31.37 -10.64
N LEU A 84 -15.57 -31.32 -9.83
CA LEU A 84 -15.76 -30.29 -8.82
C LEU A 84 -14.61 -30.28 -7.80
N ALA A 85 -14.18 -31.45 -7.33
CA ALA A 85 -13.07 -31.57 -6.40
C ALA A 85 -11.76 -31.04 -7.02
N LEU A 86 -11.46 -31.42 -8.26
CA LEU A 86 -10.29 -30.94 -8.99
C LEU A 86 -10.32 -29.41 -9.18
N MET A 87 -11.44 -28.86 -9.63
CA MET A 87 -11.60 -27.42 -9.84
C MET A 87 -11.53 -26.63 -8.53
N SER A 88 -12.03 -27.20 -7.42
CA SER A 88 -11.93 -26.59 -6.10
C SER A 88 -10.49 -26.54 -5.59
N VAL A 89 -9.70 -27.59 -5.83
CA VAL A 89 -8.28 -27.63 -5.48
C VAL A 89 -7.49 -26.63 -6.32
N LEU A 90 -7.69 -26.61 -7.64
CA LEU A 90 -7.03 -25.66 -8.54
C LEU A 90 -7.39 -24.22 -8.16
N PHE A 91 -8.64 -23.96 -7.80
CA PHE A 91 -9.09 -22.65 -7.33
C PHE A 91 -8.39 -22.24 -6.05
N SER A 92 -8.32 -23.12 -5.06
CA SER A 92 -7.65 -22.85 -3.79
C SER A 92 -6.15 -22.52 -3.99
N ILE A 93 -5.44 -23.29 -4.81
CA ILE A 93 -4.02 -23.07 -5.11
C ILE A 93 -3.82 -21.73 -5.82
N LEU A 94 -4.61 -21.46 -6.86
CA LEU A 94 -4.49 -20.22 -7.63
C LEU A 94 -4.86 -18.99 -6.79
N ALA A 95 -5.91 -19.08 -5.98
CA ALA A 95 -6.32 -18.03 -5.07
C ALA A 95 -5.24 -17.76 -4.01
N GLY A 96 -4.66 -18.82 -3.42
CA GLY A 96 -3.56 -18.71 -2.46
C GLY A 96 -2.32 -18.03 -3.05
N ASN A 97 -1.89 -18.46 -4.24
CA ASN A 97 -0.74 -17.85 -4.93
C ASN A 97 -1.00 -16.39 -5.29
N SER A 98 -2.22 -16.08 -5.76
CA SER A 98 -2.64 -14.70 -6.05
C SER A 98 -2.60 -13.83 -4.81
N TYR A 99 -3.14 -14.34 -3.68
CA TYR A 99 -3.16 -13.65 -2.40
C TYR A 99 -1.74 -13.34 -1.91
N THR A 100 -0.84 -14.34 -1.89
CA THR A 100 0.55 -14.16 -1.44
C THR A 100 1.29 -13.15 -2.32
N SER A 101 1.12 -13.22 -3.64
CA SER A 101 1.76 -12.29 -4.58
C SER A 101 1.27 -10.84 -4.37
N LEU A 102 -0.05 -10.65 -4.26
CA LEU A 102 -0.64 -9.34 -3.99
C LEU A 102 -0.21 -8.76 -2.64
N TYR A 103 -0.19 -9.61 -1.60
CA TYR A 103 0.24 -9.19 -0.28
C TYR A 103 1.71 -8.75 -0.27
N SER A 104 2.60 -9.55 -0.86
CA SER A 104 4.02 -9.19 -0.99
C SER A 104 4.21 -7.92 -1.81
N GLN A 105 3.40 -7.69 -2.85
CA GLN A 105 3.44 -6.44 -3.60
C GLN A 105 3.03 -5.24 -2.74
N ASN A 106 1.96 -5.36 -1.96
CA ASN A 106 1.50 -4.30 -1.06
C ASN A 106 2.54 -3.97 0.02
N GLU A 107 3.21 -4.98 0.56
CA GLU A 107 4.33 -4.80 1.49
C GLU A 107 5.51 -4.06 0.83
N ALA A 108 5.87 -4.43 -0.40
CA ALA A 108 6.94 -3.75 -1.14
C ALA A 108 6.61 -2.28 -1.40
N ILE A 109 5.36 -1.97 -1.75
CA ILE A 109 4.87 -0.59 -1.92
C ILE A 109 5.00 0.17 -0.60
N PHE A 110 4.56 -0.42 0.51
CA PHE A 110 4.66 0.18 1.84
C PHE A 110 6.12 0.52 2.22
N CYS A 111 7.02 -0.44 2.06
CA CYS A 111 8.45 -0.27 2.37
C CYS A 111 9.12 0.80 1.50
N ALA A 112 8.84 0.80 0.18
CA ALA A 112 9.39 1.79 -0.75
C ALA A 112 8.90 3.20 -0.40
N LEU A 113 7.62 3.33 -0.09
CA LEU A 113 6.98 4.60 0.25
C LEU A 113 7.45 5.16 1.59
N PHE A 114 7.61 4.30 2.60
CA PHE A 114 8.18 4.69 3.89
C PHE A 114 9.62 5.19 3.72
N ALA A 115 10.42 4.50 2.92
CA ALA A 115 11.78 4.91 2.61
C ALA A 115 11.82 6.26 1.89
N GLU A 116 10.95 6.48 0.90
CA GLU A 116 10.86 7.74 0.17
C GLU A 116 10.48 8.92 1.06
N VAL A 117 9.46 8.78 1.93
CA VAL A 117 9.07 9.84 2.88
C VAL A 117 10.22 10.14 3.84
N SER A 118 10.95 9.12 4.29
CA SER A 118 12.10 9.29 5.19
C SER A 118 13.23 10.08 4.51
N GLU A 119 13.51 9.81 3.23
CA GLU A 119 14.50 10.58 2.46
C GLU A 119 14.01 12.01 2.17
N ALA A 120 12.71 12.21 1.90
CA ALA A 120 12.12 13.54 1.71
C ALA A 120 12.27 14.40 2.98
N LYS A 121 12.09 13.81 4.16
CA LYS A 121 12.35 14.47 5.44
C LYS A 121 13.84 14.80 5.62
N ALA A 122 14.73 13.85 5.31
CA ALA A 122 16.17 14.09 5.36
C ALA A 122 16.58 15.24 4.42
N LEU A 123 16.00 15.32 3.23
CA LEU A 123 16.22 16.42 2.29
C LEU A 123 15.78 17.77 2.90
N MET A 124 14.62 17.83 3.55
CA MET A 124 14.17 19.04 4.26
C MET A 124 15.14 19.47 5.36
N GLU A 125 15.64 18.53 6.16
CA GLU A 125 16.65 18.80 7.20
C GLU A 125 17.96 19.33 6.58
N GLN A 126 18.46 18.70 5.51
CA GLN A 126 19.68 19.16 4.84
C GLN A 126 19.50 20.56 4.22
N ILE A 127 18.35 20.85 3.62
CA ILE A 127 18.06 22.18 3.07
C ILE A 127 18.00 23.22 4.18
N ALA A 128 17.38 22.90 5.33
CA ALA A 128 17.38 23.80 6.47
C ALA A 128 18.79 24.08 7.00
N LEU A 129 19.65 23.06 7.08
CA LEU A 129 21.02 23.24 7.54
C LEU A 129 21.86 24.07 6.54
N VAL A 130 21.87 23.70 5.26
CA VAL A 130 22.74 24.29 4.24
C VAL A 130 22.25 25.67 3.78
N CYS A 131 20.94 25.87 3.74
CA CYS A 131 20.34 27.09 3.19
C CYS A 131 19.84 28.05 4.28
N SER A 132 19.99 27.72 5.58
CA SER A 132 19.65 28.67 6.65
C SER A 132 20.32 30.03 6.42
N GLY A 133 19.51 31.10 6.43
CA GLY A 133 19.99 32.47 6.19
C GLY A 133 20.25 32.84 4.72
N ARG A 134 20.02 31.93 3.76
CA ARG A 134 20.17 32.23 2.32
C ARG A 134 18.83 32.62 1.68
N PRO A 135 18.81 33.52 0.67
CA PRO A 135 17.58 34.02 0.06
C PRO A 135 16.77 32.92 -0.65
N PHE A 136 17.42 31.85 -1.10
CA PHE A 136 16.80 30.73 -1.83
C PHE A 136 16.22 29.62 -0.94
N TYR A 137 16.33 29.72 0.40
CA TYR A 137 15.78 28.74 1.33
C TYR A 137 14.28 28.51 1.14
N ARG A 138 13.52 29.61 1.04
CA ARG A 138 12.07 29.57 0.87
C ARG A 138 11.67 28.90 -0.45
N SER A 139 12.34 29.25 -1.53
CA SER A 139 12.12 28.64 -2.85
C SER A 139 12.45 27.14 -2.86
N ALA A 140 13.49 26.71 -2.13
CA ALA A 140 13.82 25.29 -1.99
C ALA A 140 12.71 24.52 -1.24
N LEU A 141 12.18 25.06 -0.14
CA LEU A 141 11.06 24.46 0.59
C LEU A 141 9.77 24.41 -0.24
N GLU A 142 9.48 25.46 -1.02
CA GLU A 142 8.32 25.48 -1.93
C GLU A 142 8.43 24.39 -3.01
N ASN A 143 9.63 24.09 -3.51
CA ASN A 143 9.83 22.98 -4.45
C ASN A 143 9.63 21.61 -3.78
N ILE A 144 10.05 21.43 -2.52
CA ILE A 144 9.75 20.19 -1.78
C ILE A 144 8.23 20.06 -1.58
N ARG A 145 7.54 21.14 -1.22
CA ARG A 145 6.08 21.15 -1.11
C ARG A 145 5.41 20.71 -2.42
N ARG A 146 5.86 21.26 -3.55
CA ARG A 146 5.39 20.85 -4.88
C ARG A 146 5.63 19.36 -5.12
N TYR A 147 6.80 18.82 -4.75
CA TYR A 147 7.09 17.39 -4.83
C TYR A 147 6.09 16.55 -4.03
N VAL A 148 5.85 16.92 -2.78
CA VAL A 148 4.92 16.22 -1.89
C VAL A 148 3.49 16.24 -2.44
N GLU A 149 2.99 17.41 -2.86
CA GLU A 149 1.62 17.58 -3.34
C GLU A 149 1.38 16.96 -4.72
N SER A 150 2.36 17.07 -5.64
CA SER A 150 2.18 16.68 -7.03
C SER A 150 2.58 15.23 -7.34
N ASP A 151 3.52 14.65 -6.58
CA ASP A 151 4.07 13.31 -6.81
C ASP A 151 3.74 12.37 -5.64
N LEU A 152 4.25 12.65 -4.44
CA LEU A 152 4.16 11.76 -3.28
C LEU A 152 2.71 11.45 -2.87
N ARG A 153 1.83 12.45 -2.97
CA ARG A 153 0.41 12.33 -2.62
C ARG A 153 -0.44 11.61 -3.66
N ARG A 154 0.02 11.49 -4.90
CA ARG A 154 -0.80 11.03 -6.04
C ARG A 154 -0.45 9.61 -6.48
N LEU A 155 -0.61 8.62 -5.60
CA LEU A 155 -0.42 7.20 -5.97
C LEU A 155 -1.42 6.68 -7.01
N GLU A 156 -2.54 7.37 -7.18
CA GLU A 156 -3.56 7.01 -8.17
C GLU A 156 -3.06 7.21 -9.60
N ARG A 157 -2.03 8.04 -9.81
CA ARG A 157 -1.49 8.28 -11.16
C ARG A 157 -0.62 7.11 -11.60
N PRO A 158 -0.79 6.62 -12.84
CA PRO A 158 0.04 5.54 -13.34
C PRO A 158 1.52 5.98 -13.39
N PRO A 159 2.45 5.10 -13.03
CA PRO A 159 3.87 5.44 -12.91
C PRO A 159 4.47 5.91 -14.25
N SER A 160 3.93 5.46 -15.38
CA SER A 160 4.35 5.88 -16.72
C SER A 160 4.23 7.39 -16.95
N ILE A 161 3.17 8.02 -16.42
CA ILE A 161 2.97 9.47 -16.56
C ILE A 161 4.00 10.23 -15.72
N LEU A 162 4.32 9.73 -14.53
CA LEU A 162 5.29 10.36 -13.63
C LEU A 162 6.73 10.22 -14.15
N CYS A 163 7.05 9.10 -14.82
CA CYS A 163 8.32 8.90 -15.50
C CYS A 163 8.45 9.71 -16.80
N ALA A 164 7.34 10.05 -17.45
CA ALA A 164 7.33 10.81 -18.70
C ALA A 164 7.48 12.34 -18.50
N CYS A 165 7.46 12.83 -17.26
CA CYS A 165 7.69 14.23 -16.96
C CYS A 165 9.07 14.69 -17.43
N LYS A 166 9.14 15.88 -18.05
CA LYS A 166 10.40 16.45 -18.48
C LYS A 166 11.26 16.80 -17.25
N PRO A 167 12.60 16.71 -17.32
CA PRO A 167 13.47 17.09 -16.22
C PRO A 167 13.24 18.52 -15.69
N ARG A 168 12.85 19.45 -16.58
CA ARG A 168 12.50 20.83 -16.21
C ARG A 168 11.29 20.93 -15.29
N ASP A 169 10.37 19.98 -15.38
CA ASP A 169 9.14 19.96 -14.60
C ASP A 169 9.31 19.18 -13.28
N ASP A 170 10.50 18.59 -13.04
CA ASP A 170 10.82 17.89 -11.81
C ASP A 170 11.21 18.88 -10.70
N PRO A 171 10.43 19.01 -9.61
CA PRO A 171 10.76 19.89 -8.49
C PRO A 171 12.11 19.52 -7.84
N LEU A 172 12.54 18.25 -7.92
CA LEU A 172 13.83 17.82 -7.40
C LEU A 172 15.00 18.37 -8.22
N GLU A 173 14.82 18.55 -9.53
CA GLU A 173 15.83 19.18 -10.40
C GLU A 173 15.97 20.67 -10.08
N SER A 174 14.84 21.33 -9.78
CA SER A 174 14.84 22.74 -9.36
C SER A 174 15.60 22.95 -8.05
N ILE A 175 15.47 22.02 -7.09
CA ILE A 175 16.25 22.05 -5.83
C ILE A 175 17.75 21.87 -6.10
N LEU A 176 18.08 20.93 -7.00
CA LEU A 176 19.46 20.67 -7.40
C LEU A 176 20.10 21.93 -8.01
N TYR A 177 19.39 22.60 -8.93
CA TYR A 177 19.83 23.83 -9.56
C TYR A 177 20.03 24.98 -8.55
N LEU A 178 19.12 25.12 -7.59
CA LEU A 178 19.23 26.16 -6.54
C LEU A 178 20.40 25.92 -5.59
N THR A 179 20.84 24.66 -5.43
CA THR A 179 21.87 24.27 -4.46
C THR A 179 23.20 23.85 -5.09
N SER A 180 23.27 23.81 -6.43
CA SER A 180 24.49 23.48 -7.17
C SER A 180 25.45 24.67 -7.21
N VAL A 181 26.45 24.67 -6.33
CA VAL A 181 27.56 25.64 -6.32
C VAL A 181 28.89 24.99 -6.73
N GLY A 182 28.88 24.05 -7.68
CA GLY A 182 30.09 23.49 -8.31
C GLY A 182 30.82 22.38 -7.55
N VAL A 183 30.35 22.00 -6.35
CA VAL A 183 30.89 20.87 -5.55
C VAL A 183 29.73 19.98 -5.11
N PRO A 184 29.83 18.64 -5.16
CA PRO A 184 28.79 17.75 -4.66
C PRO A 184 28.52 18.05 -3.18
N SER A 185 27.32 18.56 -2.91
CA SER A 185 26.85 18.88 -1.56
C SER A 185 26.07 17.71 -0.97
N ALA A 186 25.91 17.67 0.35
CA ALA A 186 25.05 16.68 1.00
C ALA A 186 23.60 16.71 0.48
N VAL A 187 23.16 17.87 -0.07
CA VAL A 187 21.85 18.02 -0.73
C VAL A 187 21.79 17.24 -2.04
N TYR A 188 22.88 17.19 -2.81
CA TYR A 188 22.94 16.40 -4.03
C TYR A 188 22.75 14.91 -3.74
N GLU A 189 23.40 14.39 -2.70
CA GLU A 189 23.28 12.97 -2.32
C GLU A 189 21.86 12.62 -1.86
N THR A 190 21.20 13.49 -1.09
CA THR A 190 19.82 13.26 -0.65
C THR A 190 18.79 13.42 -1.77
N VAL A 191 19.00 14.34 -2.72
CA VAL A 191 18.15 14.42 -3.92
C VAL A 191 18.33 13.16 -4.78
N ARG A 192 19.57 12.67 -4.93
CA ARG A 192 19.85 11.43 -5.65
C ARG A 192 19.21 10.22 -4.96
N SER A 193 19.34 10.09 -3.64
CA SER A 193 18.71 9.00 -2.88
C SER A 193 17.19 9.06 -3.00
N LEU A 194 16.59 10.25 -2.89
CA LEU A 194 15.15 10.46 -3.03
C LEU A 194 14.66 10.05 -4.43
N ARG A 195 15.37 10.40 -5.50
CA ARG A 195 15.06 9.94 -6.86
C ARG A 195 15.13 8.43 -7.01
N GLN A 196 16.12 7.80 -6.39
CA GLN A 196 16.22 6.34 -6.38
C GLN A 196 15.01 5.72 -5.66
N ARG A 197 14.63 6.23 -4.48
CA ARG A 197 13.44 5.75 -3.75
C ARG A 197 12.15 5.97 -4.53
N ARG A 198 12.03 7.11 -5.22
CA ARG A 198 10.91 7.38 -6.13
C ARG A 198 10.85 6.31 -7.22
N GLY A 199 11.99 5.95 -7.81
CA GLY A 199 12.11 4.85 -8.77
C GLY A 199 11.65 3.51 -8.19
N ASP A 200 12.12 3.18 -6.98
CA ASP A 200 11.72 1.96 -6.26
C ASP A 200 10.21 1.92 -5.99
N ARG A 201 9.61 3.04 -5.56
CA ARG A 201 8.15 3.18 -5.37
C ARG A 201 7.42 2.94 -6.69
N LEU A 202 7.82 3.64 -7.75
CA LEU A 202 7.16 3.53 -9.05
C LEU A 202 7.27 2.10 -9.61
N GLY A 203 8.40 1.42 -9.41
CA GLY A 203 8.59 0.01 -9.75
C GLY A 203 7.75 -0.95 -8.90
N ALA A 204 7.53 -0.64 -7.62
CA ALA A 204 6.65 -1.42 -6.75
C ALA A 204 5.15 -1.25 -7.12
N VAL A 205 4.77 -0.04 -7.52
CA VAL A 205 3.40 0.32 -7.95
C VAL A 205 3.05 -0.25 -9.33
N GLN A 206 4.04 -0.55 -10.18
CA GLN A 206 3.79 -1.25 -11.44
C GLN A 206 3.11 -2.60 -11.17
N ARG A 207 1.92 -2.79 -11.76
CA ARG A 207 1.13 -4.01 -11.59
C ARG A 207 1.89 -5.20 -12.16
N LYS A 208 2.37 -6.09 -11.28
CA LYS A 208 3.12 -7.29 -11.69
C LYS A 208 2.22 -8.49 -11.98
N LEU A 209 0.97 -8.46 -11.53
CA LEU A 209 0.02 -9.54 -11.76
C LEU A 209 -0.72 -9.36 -13.09
N PRO A 210 -0.64 -10.34 -14.01
CA PRO A 210 -1.34 -10.28 -15.27
C PRO A 210 -2.86 -10.36 -15.04
N PRO A 211 -3.67 -9.56 -15.74
CA PRO A 211 -5.13 -9.61 -15.63
C PRO A 211 -5.71 -10.99 -16.00
N VAL A 212 -4.95 -11.78 -16.77
CA VAL A 212 -5.26 -13.17 -17.11
C VAL A 212 -5.46 -14.04 -15.87
N GLN A 213 -4.65 -13.85 -14.82
CA GLN A 213 -4.76 -14.63 -13.59
C GLN A 213 -6.07 -14.34 -12.84
N MET A 214 -6.52 -13.07 -12.86
CA MET A 214 -7.82 -12.69 -12.31
C MET A 214 -8.96 -13.28 -13.12
N ALA A 215 -8.89 -13.19 -14.45
CA ALA A 215 -9.89 -13.79 -15.33
C ALA A 215 -10.00 -15.31 -15.09
N LEU A 216 -8.85 -15.99 -14.96
CA LEU A 216 -8.81 -17.42 -14.66
C LEU A 216 -9.46 -17.75 -13.32
N LEU A 217 -9.23 -16.94 -12.27
CA LEU A 217 -9.90 -17.10 -10.97
C LEU A 217 -11.43 -17.05 -11.14
N TYR A 218 -11.94 -16.04 -11.85
CA TYR A 218 -13.38 -15.87 -12.08
C TYR A 218 -14.00 -17.04 -12.84
N VAL A 219 -13.33 -17.49 -13.89
CA VAL A 219 -13.78 -18.66 -14.66
C VAL A 219 -13.84 -19.89 -13.76
N LEU A 220 -12.81 -20.14 -12.95
CA LEU A 220 -12.73 -21.31 -12.10
C LEU A 220 -13.77 -21.29 -10.96
N ALA A 221 -14.02 -20.13 -10.36
CA ALA A 221 -15.11 -19.96 -9.40
C ALA A 221 -16.48 -20.18 -10.04
N GLY A 222 -16.70 -19.68 -11.26
CA GLY A 222 -17.92 -19.93 -12.03
C GLY A 222 -18.12 -21.42 -12.31
N LEU A 223 -17.08 -22.11 -12.77
CA LEU A 223 -17.10 -23.55 -13.03
C LEU A 223 -17.41 -24.36 -11.76
N ASN A 224 -16.87 -23.97 -10.61
CA ASN A 224 -17.20 -24.61 -9.33
C ASN A 224 -18.68 -24.47 -8.98
N LEU A 225 -19.28 -23.28 -9.18
CA LEU A 225 -20.70 -23.06 -8.93
C LEU A 225 -21.59 -23.85 -9.89
N VAL A 226 -21.24 -23.87 -11.18
CA VAL A 226 -21.97 -24.64 -12.19
C VAL A 226 -21.90 -26.14 -11.88
N SER A 227 -20.74 -26.66 -11.49
CA SER A 227 -20.57 -28.07 -11.14
C SER A 227 -21.40 -28.48 -9.92
N LEU A 228 -21.56 -27.58 -8.93
CA LEU A 228 -22.39 -27.84 -7.76
C LEU A 228 -23.90 -27.78 -8.09
N LEU A 229 -24.29 -26.93 -9.03
CA LEU A 229 -25.64 -26.90 -9.62
C LEU A 229 -25.97 -28.23 -10.32
N LEU A 230 -25.01 -28.78 -11.08
CA LEU A 230 -25.15 -30.07 -11.75
C LEU A 230 -25.30 -31.22 -10.74
N LEU A 231 -24.55 -31.19 -9.65
CA LEU A 231 -24.60 -32.22 -8.62
C LEU A 231 -25.92 -32.24 -7.84
N ALA A 232 -26.64 -31.12 -7.82
CA ALA A 232 -27.95 -31.02 -7.19
C ALA A 232 -29.11 -31.51 -8.08
N LEU A 233 -28.86 -31.85 -9.34
CA LEU A 233 -29.85 -32.42 -10.25
C LEU A 233 -30.24 -33.85 -9.82
N GLY A 234 -31.54 -34.13 -9.74
CA GLY A 234 -32.05 -35.47 -9.43
C GLY A 234 -32.23 -35.78 -7.95
N LYS A 235 -32.03 -34.81 -7.04
CA LYS A 235 -32.32 -34.99 -5.61
C LYS A 235 -33.83 -35.00 -5.34
N SER A 236 -34.35 -36.17 -4.98
CA SER A 236 -35.80 -36.44 -4.85
C SER A 236 -36.36 -36.11 -3.47
N THR A 237 -35.54 -36.07 -2.43
CA THR A 237 -35.99 -35.76 -1.06
C THR A 237 -35.91 -34.26 -0.79
N ASP A 238 -36.97 -33.70 -0.19
CA ASP A 238 -37.05 -32.26 0.17
C ASP A 238 -35.91 -31.87 1.14
N ALA A 239 -35.52 -32.79 2.03
CA ALA A 239 -34.40 -32.58 2.95
C ALA A 239 -33.06 -32.43 2.22
N GLU A 240 -32.72 -33.32 1.28
CA GLU A 240 -31.47 -33.23 0.51
C GLU A 240 -31.45 -31.99 -0.38
N TYR A 241 -32.59 -31.65 -0.97
CA TYR A 241 -32.72 -30.46 -1.80
C TYR A 241 -32.47 -29.17 -0.99
N ARG A 242 -33.05 -29.04 0.20
CA ARG A 242 -32.81 -27.90 1.11
C ARG A 242 -31.34 -27.82 1.53
N LEU A 243 -30.70 -28.95 1.80
CA LEU A 243 -29.29 -29.01 2.14
C LEU A 243 -28.40 -28.56 0.97
N CYS A 244 -28.62 -29.09 -0.24
CA CYS A 244 -27.89 -28.68 -1.44
C CYS A 244 -28.02 -27.18 -1.71
N ARG A 245 -29.24 -26.64 -1.56
CA ARG A 245 -29.51 -25.20 -1.69
C ARG A 245 -28.73 -24.35 -0.68
N ALA A 246 -28.66 -24.80 0.57
CA ALA A 246 -27.89 -24.12 1.62
C ALA A 246 -26.38 -24.20 1.35
N LEU A 247 -25.88 -25.37 0.96
CA LEU A 247 -24.46 -25.56 0.61
C LEU A 247 -24.05 -24.71 -0.60
N PHE A 248 -24.89 -24.63 -1.63
CA PHE A 248 -24.67 -23.74 -2.77
C PHE A 248 -24.59 -22.28 -2.37
N ALA A 249 -25.51 -21.82 -1.52
CA ALA A 249 -25.49 -20.46 -1.00
C ALA A 249 -24.22 -20.15 -0.19
N MET A 250 -23.79 -21.07 0.67
CA MET A 250 -22.55 -20.93 1.43
C MET A 250 -21.33 -20.89 0.51
N MET A 251 -21.27 -21.78 -0.48
CA MET A 251 -20.16 -21.82 -1.44
C MET A 251 -20.09 -20.53 -2.29
N ALA A 252 -21.23 -20.05 -2.80
CA ALA A 252 -21.31 -18.81 -3.56
C ALA A 252 -20.89 -17.59 -2.72
N GLY A 253 -21.33 -17.53 -1.46
CA GLY A 253 -20.90 -16.52 -0.51
C GLY A 253 -19.39 -16.56 -0.25
N GLY A 254 -18.84 -17.76 -0.01
CA GLY A 254 -17.42 -17.97 0.23
C GLY A 254 -16.55 -17.60 -0.97
N LEU A 255 -16.92 -18.04 -2.19
CA LEU A 255 -16.22 -17.69 -3.42
C LEU A 255 -16.28 -16.19 -3.71
N MET A 256 -17.43 -15.54 -3.48
CA MET A 256 -17.51 -14.08 -3.64
C MET A 256 -16.70 -13.33 -2.61
N MET A 257 -16.66 -13.81 -1.36
CA MET A 257 -15.82 -13.23 -0.33
C MET A 257 -14.35 -13.29 -0.72
N THR A 258 -13.85 -14.46 -1.12
CA THR A 258 -12.43 -14.62 -1.53
C THR A 258 -12.10 -13.76 -2.75
N MET A 259 -12.97 -13.73 -3.77
CA MET A 259 -12.81 -12.85 -4.93
C MET A 259 -12.74 -11.38 -4.57
N ARG A 260 -13.62 -10.93 -3.66
CA ARG A 260 -13.66 -9.52 -3.24
C ARG A 260 -12.41 -9.14 -2.46
N VAL A 261 -11.93 -10.01 -1.56
CA VAL A 261 -10.67 -9.78 -0.84
C VAL A 261 -9.50 -9.67 -1.82
N ILE A 262 -9.40 -10.60 -2.77
CA ILE A 262 -8.36 -10.59 -3.81
C ILE A 262 -8.46 -9.33 -4.68
N HIS A 263 -9.67 -8.93 -5.05
CA HIS A 263 -9.90 -7.71 -5.84
C HIS A 263 -9.50 -6.44 -5.08
N GLU A 264 -9.81 -6.36 -3.78
CA GLU A 264 -9.39 -5.22 -2.96
C GLU A 264 -7.88 -5.15 -2.77
N LEU A 265 -7.22 -6.30 -2.63
CA LEU A 265 -5.76 -6.38 -2.60
C LEU A 265 -5.12 -6.00 -3.94
N TRP A 266 -5.83 -6.21 -5.04
CA TRP A 266 -5.38 -5.83 -6.40
C TRP A 266 -5.50 -4.35 -6.69
N THR A 267 -6.45 -3.66 -6.07
CA THR A 267 -6.57 -2.21 -6.17
C THR A 267 -5.61 -1.51 -5.21
N PRO A 268 -4.59 -0.79 -5.69
CA PRO A 268 -3.62 -0.09 -4.83
C PRO A 268 -4.17 1.18 -4.18
N ALA A 269 -5.48 1.47 -4.30
CA ALA A 269 -6.15 2.67 -3.80
C ALA A 269 -7.46 2.28 -3.07
N GLY A 270 -7.72 2.84 -1.88
CA GLY A 270 -9.06 2.85 -1.26
C GLY A 270 -9.57 1.60 -0.49
N GLY A 271 -8.75 0.58 -0.20
CA GLY A 271 -9.11 -0.62 0.59
C GLY A 271 -8.58 -0.64 2.04
N ALA A 272 -9.06 -1.56 2.90
CA ALA A 272 -8.54 -1.73 4.27
C ALA A 272 -7.08 -2.16 4.35
N TYR A 273 -6.63 -2.90 3.33
CA TYR A 273 -5.25 -3.36 3.23
C TYR A 273 -4.33 -2.33 2.59
N ASN A 274 -4.85 -1.13 2.30
CA ASN A 274 -4.13 -0.16 1.52
C ASN A 274 -3.27 0.80 2.35
N VAL A 275 -2.14 1.18 1.77
CA VAL A 275 -1.11 2.05 2.35
C VAL A 275 -1.60 3.51 2.49
N ASP A 276 -2.67 3.90 1.80
CA ASP A 276 -3.23 5.27 1.80
C ASP A 276 -3.46 5.85 3.19
N GLY A 277 -3.93 5.04 4.14
CA GLY A 277 -4.24 5.51 5.49
C GLY A 277 -3.00 5.98 6.23
N VAL A 278 -1.96 5.13 6.23
CA VAL A 278 -0.67 5.43 6.88
C VAL A 278 0.05 6.53 6.12
N LEU A 279 0.07 6.45 4.78
CA LEU A 279 0.67 7.47 3.95
C LEU A 279 0.07 8.84 4.21
N ARG A 280 -1.27 8.95 4.29
CA ARG A 280 -1.92 10.25 4.50
C ARG A 280 -1.46 10.90 5.79
N VAL A 281 -1.27 10.10 6.85
CA VAL A 281 -0.73 10.60 8.12
C VAL A 281 0.73 11.03 7.96
N MET A 282 1.55 10.22 7.28
CA MET A 282 2.96 10.54 7.04
C MET A 282 3.15 11.79 6.16
N ILE A 283 2.41 11.91 5.07
CA ILE A 283 2.39 13.09 4.19
C ILE A 283 1.90 14.29 4.96
N ARG A 284 0.82 14.17 5.73
CA ARG A 284 0.29 15.28 6.52
C ARG A 284 1.31 15.78 7.54
N GLY A 285 2.02 14.87 8.21
CA GLY A 285 3.12 15.26 9.10
C GLY A 285 4.25 16.00 8.37
N LEU A 286 4.57 15.60 7.13
CA LEU A 286 5.55 16.27 6.28
C LEU A 286 5.06 17.64 5.79
N GLU A 287 3.79 17.75 5.39
CA GLU A 287 3.13 19.01 4.98
C GLU A 287 3.07 19.99 6.16
N ASP A 288 2.68 19.52 7.36
CA ASP A 288 2.63 20.33 8.58
C ASP A 288 4.03 20.83 8.97
N GLU A 289 5.06 19.97 8.85
CA GLU A 289 6.45 20.35 9.10
C GLU A 289 6.96 21.39 8.07
N LEU A 290 6.62 21.21 6.79
CA LEU A 290 6.93 22.18 5.72
C LEU A 290 6.27 23.53 5.98
N ASP A 291 4.98 23.55 6.32
CA ASP A 291 4.23 24.78 6.59
C ASP A 291 4.76 25.51 7.82
N GLN A 292 5.18 24.80 8.86
CA GLN A 292 5.82 25.40 10.03
C GLN A 292 7.14 26.09 9.65
N ARG A 293 7.99 25.41 8.87
CA ARG A 293 9.28 25.95 8.41
C ARG A 293 9.11 27.14 7.47
N LEU A 294 8.11 27.12 6.58
CA LEU A 294 7.77 28.24 5.69
C LEU A 294 7.28 29.46 6.46
N LYS A 295 6.57 29.26 7.58
CA LYS A 295 6.16 30.33 8.51
C LYS A 295 7.29 30.85 9.41
N GLY A 296 8.52 30.37 9.22
CA GLY A 296 9.69 30.81 9.98
C GLY A 296 9.82 30.18 11.38
N LYS A 297 9.02 29.16 11.71
CA LYS A 297 9.22 28.38 12.94
C LYS A 297 10.34 27.38 12.69
N THR A 298 11.53 27.65 13.22
CA THR A 298 12.63 26.69 13.24
C THR A 298 12.30 25.59 14.26
N PHE A 299 12.28 24.34 13.79
CA PHE A 299 12.29 23.19 14.68
C PHE A 299 13.69 23.11 15.30
N SER A 300 13.89 23.84 16.40
CA SER A 300 15.03 23.59 17.27
C SER A 300 14.73 22.24 17.90
N ASP A 301 15.46 21.21 17.52
CA ASP A 301 15.46 19.95 18.26
C ASP A 301 16.05 20.28 19.64
N THR A 302 15.22 20.73 20.57
CA THR A 302 15.56 21.07 21.96
C THR A 302 16.07 19.85 22.75
N ARG A 303 16.32 18.73 22.07
CA ARG A 303 16.93 17.50 22.56
C ARG A 303 18.40 17.36 22.19
N LEU A 304 18.96 18.23 21.35
CA LEU A 304 20.41 18.29 21.18
C LEU A 304 20.99 19.15 22.31
N PRO A 305 21.93 18.61 23.11
CA PRO A 305 22.63 19.41 24.10
C PRO A 305 23.32 20.58 23.39
N PRO A 306 23.44 21.75 24.05
CA PRO A 306 24.18 22.88 23.48
C PRO A 306 25.57 22.38 23.05
N PRO A 307 26.11 22.89 21.92
CA PRO A 307 27.44 22.54 21.51
C PRO A 307 28.39 22.79 22.69
N PRO A 308 29.33 21.88 22.98
CA PRO A 308 30.30 22.13 24.03
C PRO A 308 30.97 23.48 23.74
N PRO A 309 31.25 24.29 24.78
CA PRO A 309 31.88 25.59 24.59
C PRO A 309 33.08 25.41 23.70
N SER A 310 33.12 26.18 22.61
CA SER A 310 34.27 26.24 21.70
C SER A 310 35.53 26.28 22.55
N PHE A 311 36.48 25.40 22.29
CA PHE A 311 37.81 25.44 22.89
C PHE A 311 38.39 26.84 22.62
N GLN A 312 38.20 27.76 23.57
CA GLN A 312 38.89 29.03 23.55
C GLN A 312 40.35 28.65 23.70
N ARG A 313 41.14 28.86 22.63
CA ARG A 313 42.59 28.79 22.76
C ARG A 313 42.95 29.74 23.91
N PRO A 314 43.71 29.28 24.92
CA PRO A 314 44.11 30.14 26.02
C PRO A 314 44.79 31.37 25.43
N THR A 315 44.22 32.53 25.71
CA THR A 315 44.84 33.81 25.41
C THR A 315 46.18 33.85 26.15
N THR A 316 47.22 34.38 25.50
CA THR A 316 48.60 34.44 26.00
C THR A 316 48.74 35.11 27.37
N ALA A 317 47.71 35.78 27.87
CA ALA A 317 47.63 36.32 29.22
C ALA A 317 47.59 35.22 30.32
N ASP A 318 46.94 34.08 30.09
CA ASP A 318 46.75 33.04 31.13
C ASP A 318 47.99 32.14 31.32
N ALA A 319 48.91 32.15 30.34
CA ALA A 319 50.18 31.45 30.44
C ALA A 319 51.15 32.15 31.41
N ALA A 320 51.09 33.48 31.52
CA ALA A 320 51.96 34.26 32.40
C ALA A 320 51.58 34.07 33.88
N THR A 321 50.28 33.99 34.19
CA THR A 321 49.79 33.81 35.58
C THR A 321 50.10 32.41 36.12
N THR A 322 50.22 31.42 35.24
CA THR A 322 50.54 30.03 35.65
C THR A 322 52.04 29.85 35.91
N ALA A 323 52.91 30.63 35.26
CA ALA A 323 54.35 30.60 35.50
C ALA A 323 54.75 31.28 36.82
N ALA A 324 54.12 32.40 37.18
CA ALA A 324 54.39 33.12 38.43
C ALA A 324 53.93 32.39 39.71
N ARG A 325 53.13 31.32 39.57
CA ARG A 325 52.66 30.50 40.70
C ARG A 325 53.53 29.27 40.96
N ARG A 326 54.59 29.07 40.16
CA ARG A 326 55.54 27.95 40.25
C ARG A 326 56.98 28.38 40.55
N SER A 327 57.21 29.66 40.84
CA SER A 327 58.47 30.19 41.40
C SER A 327 58.24 30.66 42.83
#